data_AF-A0A0G4FP54-F1
#
_entry.id   AF-A0A0G4FP54-F1
#
_cell.length_a   1.000
_cell.length_b   1.000
_cell.length_c   1.000
_cell.angle_alpha   90.00
_cell.angle_beta   90.00
_cell.angle_gamma   90.00
#
_symmetry.space_group_name_H-M   'P 1'
#
loop_
_entity.id
_entity.type
_entity.pdbx_description
1 polymer ?
#
loop_
_entity_poly.entity_id
_entity_poly.type
_entity_poly.pdbx_seq_one_letter_code
_entity_poly.pdbx_strand_id
1 'polypeptide(L)'
;MDEPEILSAEGEMGYTGLEVRKNESGFEISQEAYLKSIPIQTNDLPRKSLSSEMLNEEKEEKKEEDLVAVMMKVMGVLGWVYRTFADLAFVFNELSRYSSRPTGSKLVAALLALIRAHEKNDSLRFEGVIDPKLALFVDAAYSLSRCEGRGGFEAYLVDKKEKIEGMRRTNLAAWKSKRIKRKLISSISAELCALVDGVKQSFQWKRLAEALWMKPLKVEIYTDSAPLMEQLESGYSKREPRIDGLLKYVQQELRALNFKRRGCFRFLLVGSGQTDTQRIVGKGERESSTSG
;
A
#
# COMPACT_ATOMS: atom_id res chain seq x y z
N MET A 1 -29.27 -18.51 2.53
CA MET A 1 -28.58 -17.23 2.30
C MET A 1 -29.60 -16.16 2.59
N ASP A 2 -29.28 -15.22 3.46
CA ASP A 2 -30.12 -14.05 3.66
C ASP A 2 -30.11 -13.22 2.37
N GLU A 3 -31.23 -12.56 2.07
CA GLU A 3 -31.32 -11.67 0.91
C GLU A 3 -30.31 -10.52 1.06
N PRO A 4 -29.63 -10.11 -0.03
CA PRO A 4 -28.66 -9.03 0.05
C PRO A 4 -29.36 -7.72 0.41
N GLU A 5 -28.86 -7.03 1.44
CA GLU A 5 -29.36 -5.72 1.82
C GLU A 5 -29.07 -4.71 0.70
N ILE A 6 -30.12 -4.12 0.13
CA ILE A 6 -30.01 -3.19 -0.99
C ILE A 6 -30.03 -1.76 -0.45
N LEU A 7 -28.90 -1.05 -0.57
CA LEU A 7 -28.85 0.37 -0.23
C LEU A 7 -29.56 1.22 -1.31
N SER A 8 -30.58 1.96 -0.90
CA SER A 8 -31.24 2.97 -1.75
C SER A 8 -30.28 4.11 -2.08
N ALA A 9 -30.57 4.88 -3.13
CA ALA A 9 -29.84 6.13 -3.39
C ALA A 9 -29.91 7.03 -2.15
N GLU A 10 -28.78 7.65 -1.78
CA GLU A 10 -28.62 8.44 -0.54
C GLU A 10 -28.77 7.64 0.77
N GLY A 11 -28.86 6.31 0.68
CA GLY A 11 -28.88 5.43 1.84
C GLY A 11 -27.52 5.39 2.53
N GLU A 12 -27.55 5.16 3.83
CA GLU A 12 -26.39 4.97 4.69
C GLU A 12 -26.57 3.67 5.49
N MET A 13 -25.49 2.89 5.62
CA MET A 13 -25.44 1.76 6.55
C MET A 13 -24.19 1.84 7.42
N GLY A 14 -24.32 1.44 8.67
CA GLY A 14 -23.21 1.27 9.59
C GLY A 14 -22.84 -0.20 9.77
N TYR A 15 -21.55 -0.53 9.69
CA TYR A 15 -21.05 -1.87 10.01
C TYR A 15 -19.75 -1.79 10.81
N THR A 16 -19.81 -2.09 12.12
CA THR A 16 -18.63 -2.15 13.02
C THR A 16 -17.75 -0.90 12.93
N GLY A 17 -18.34 0.29 12.91
CA GLY A 17 -17.59 1.56 12.80
C GLY A 17 -17.13 1.92 11.39
N LEU A 18 -17.56 1.18 10.36
CA LEU A 18 -17.57 1.62 8.96
C LEU A 18 -18.93 2.23 8.64
N GLU A 19 -18.92 3.32 7.89
CA GLU A 19 -20.10 3.97 7.33
C GLU A 19 -20.04 3.79 5.82
N VAL A 20 -21.05 3.15 5.24
CA VAL A 20 -21.19 3.01 3.80
C VAL A 20 -22.31 3.91 3.35
N ARG A 21 -22.00 4.90 2.50
CA ARG A 21 -22.96 5.80 1.88
C ARG A 21 -23.04 5.51 0.40
N LYS A 22 -24.24 5.48 -0.17
CA LYS A 22 -24.44 5.40 -1.61
C LYS A 22 -24.75 6.77 -2.18
N ASN A 23 -23.84 7.26 -3.01
CA ASN A 23 -23.97 8.51 -3.73
C ASN A 23 -24.40 8.22 -5.19
N GLU A 24 -24.70 9.26 -5.97
CA GLU A 24 -25.10 9.10 -7.38
C GLU A 24 -24.05 8.35 -8.22
N SER A 25 -22.76 8.58 -7.94
CA SER A 25 -21.64 8.00 -8.70
C SER A 25 -21.18 6.62 -8.21
N GLY A 26 -21.61 6.18 -7.02
CA GLY A 26 -21.19 4.92 -6.42
C GLY A 26 -21.29 4.89 -4.89
N PHE A 27 -20.26 4.37 -4.23
CA PHE A 27 -20.21 4.16 -2.79
C PHE A 27 -19.04 4.91 -2.14
N GLU A 28 -19.25 5.37 -0.93
CA GLU A 28 -18.22 5.91 -0.05
C GLU A 28 -18.18 5.08 1.23
N ILE A 29 -16.97 4.67 1.65
CA ILE A 29 -16.74 3.93 2.87
C ILE A 29 -15.84 4.77 3.77
N SER A 30 -16.38 5.20 4.91
CA SER A 30 -15.72 6.06 5.88
C SER A 30 -15.61 5.39 7.26
N GLN A 31 -14.69 5.88 8.09
CA GLN A 31 -14.59 5.55 9.52
C GLN A 31 -14.69 6.80 10.39
N GLU A 32 -15.31 7.87 9.86
CA GLU A 32 -15.36 9.19 10.50
C GLU A 32 -15.99 9.15 11.89
N ALA A 33 -17.22 8.65 12.04
CA ALA A 33 -17.84 8.61 13.36
C ALA A 33 -17.08 7.69 14.33
N TYR A 34 -16.50 6.59 13.85
CA TYR A 34 -15.66 5.74 14.66
C TYR A 34 -14.45 6.52 15.20
N LEU A 35 -13.73 7.24 14.34
CA LEU A 35 -12.59 8.07 14.73
C LEU A 35 -13.00 9.16 15.72
N LYS A 36 -14.12 9.86 15.49
CA LYS A 36 -14.65 10.89 16.40
C LYS A 36 -15.07 10.32 17.77
N SER A 37 -15.45 9.05 17.84
CA SER A 37 -15.81 8.40 19.10
C SER A 37 -14.60 8.06 19.98
N ILE A 38 -13.38 8.12 19.44
CA ILE A 38 -12.16 7.75 20.14
C ILE A 38 -11.57 9.00 20.81
N PRO A 39 -11.53 9.07 22.15
CA PRO A 39 -10.92 10.20 22.83
C PRO A 39 -9.40 10.15 22.64
N ILE A 40 -8.85 11.14 21.94
CA ILE A 40 -7.40 11.31 21.77
C ILE A 40 -6.99 12.56 22.57
N GLN A 41 -6.19 12.36 23.62
CA GLN A 41 -5.62 13.47 24.37
C GLN A 41 -4.41 14.03 23.60
N THR A 42 -4.56 15.23 23.04
CA THR A 42 -3.53 15.88 22.22
C THR A 42 -2.65 16.86 22.99
N ASN A 43 -3.04 17.23 24.21
CA ASN A 43 -2.42 18.33 24.97
C ASN A 43 -0.98 18.04 25.42
N ASP A 44 -0.65 16.76 25.65
CA ASP A 44 0.67 16.32 26.13
C ASP A 44 1.59 15.84 24.99
N LEU A 45 1.09 15.83 23.75
CA LEU A 45 1.87 15.39 22.60
C LEU A 45 2.67 16.56 22.01
N PRO A 46 3.91 16.32 21.56
CA PRO A 46 4.66 17.34 20.85
C PRO A 46 3.86 17.80 19.63
N ARG A 47 3.75 19.11 19.41
CA ARG A 47 3.12 19.73 18.20
C ARG A 47 3.82 19.37 16.87
N LYS A 48 4.71 18.37 16.86
CA LYS A 48 5.47 17.94 15.68
C LYS A 48 4.62 17.01 14.82
N SER A 49 4.74 17.15 13.51
CA SER A 49 4.25 16.16 12.56
C SER A 49 5.01 14.85 12.73
N LEU A 50 4.38 13.74 12.37
CA LEU A 50 5.02 12.42 12.34
C LEU A 50 6.27 12.48 11.43
N SER A 51 7.46 12.29 12.02
CA SER A 51 8.72 12.39 11.31
C SER A 51 9.30 11.02 10.96
N SER A 52 10.16 10.97 9.93
CA SER A 52 10.81 9.72 9.49
C SER A 52 11.79 9.21 10.55
N GLU A 53 12.43 10.12 11.30
CA GLU A 53 13.35 9.75 12.38
C GLU A 53 12.63 8.96 13.47
N MET A 54 11.44 9.40 13.89
CA MET A 54 10.64 8.70 14.90
C MET A 54 10.32 7.26 14.50
N LEU A 55 10.18 6.98 13.21
CA LEU A 55 9.93 5.64 12.69
C LEU A 55 11.22 4.82 12.56
N ASN A 56 12.32 5.46 12.17
CA ASN A 56 13.61 4.82 11.88
C ASN A 56 14.53 4.65 13.09
N GLU A 57 14.30 5.33 14.21
CA GLU A 57 15.08 5.17 15.44
C GLU A 57 15.02 3.72 15.95
N GLU A 58 16.16 3.03 15.89
CA GLU A 58 16.41 1.71 16.48
C GLU A 58 17.54 1.85 17.51
N LYS A 59 17.44 2.81 18.43
CA LYS A 59 18.27 2.72 19.64
C LYS A 59 17.82 1.47 20.40
N GLU A 60 18.75 0.73 20.99
CA GLU A 60 18.44 -0.31 21.99
C GLU A 60 17.85 0.37 23.23
N GLU A 61 16.62 0.87 23.08
CA GLU A 61 15.86 1.48 24.15
C GLU A 61 15.24 0.35 24.97
N LYS A 62 15.36 0.48 26.30
CA LYS A 62 14.75 -0.46 27.23
C LYS A 62 13.25 -0.43 26.99
N LYS A 63 12.66 -1.62 26.87
CA LYS A 63 11.20 -1.80 26.86
C LYS A 63 10.61 -1.06 28.07
N GLU A 64 9.67 -0.17 27.79
CA GLU A 64 8.84 0.48 28.82
C GLU A 64 7.58 -0.39 29.00
N GLU A 65 7.55 -1.21 30.05
CA GLU A 65 6.51 -2.22 30.24
C GLU A 65 5.12 -1.62 30.49
N ASP A 66 5.08 -0.47 31.15
CA ASP A 66 3.91 0.35 31.42
C ASP A 66 3.24 0.89 30.13
N LEU A 67 4.02 1.09 29.07
CA LEU A 67 3.50 1.55 27.78
C LEU A 67 2.88 0.45 26.92
N VAL A 68 3.13 -0.83 27.22
CA VAL A 68 2.68 -1.97 26.37
C VAL A 68 1.16 -1.97 26.19
N ALA A 69 0.41 -1.83 27.28
CA ALA A 69 -1.05 -1.86 27.22
C ALA A 69 -1.62 -0.72 26.37
N VAL A 70 -1.04 0.49 26.52
CA VAL A 70 -1.46 1.67 25.75
C VAL A 70 -1.10 1.51 24.28
N MET A 71 0.13 1.09 23.97
CA MET A 71 0.56 0.83 22.60
C MET A 71 -0.33 -0.21 21.90
N MET A 72 -0.66 -1.32 22.57
CA MET A 72 -1.55 -2.33 21.99
C MET A 72 -2.94 -1.78 21.68
N LYS A 73 -3.49 -0.93 22.55
CA LYS A 73 -4.78 -0.27 22.31
C LYS A 73 -4.71 0.67 21.10
N VAL A 74 -3.69 1.53 21.04
CA VAL A 74 -3.49 2.47 19.92
C VAL A 74 -3.28 1.73 18.61
N MET A 75 -2.45 0.68 18.61
CA MET A 75 -2.20 -0.14 17.42
C MET A 75 -3.43 -0.93 16.98
N GLY A 76 -4.30 -1.35 17.91
CA GLY A 76 -5.58 -1.97 17.61
C GLY A 76 -6.50 -1.02 16.84
N VAL A 77 -6.62 0.23 17.33
CA VAL A 77 -7.38 1.29 16.65
C VAL A 77 -6.77 1.59 15.28
N LEU A 78 -5.46 1.84 15.21
CA LEU A 78 -4.76 2.11 13.95
C LEU A 78 -4.92 0.96 12.94
N GLY A 79 -4.90 -0.30 13.41
CA GLY A 79 -5.11 -1.47 12.56
C GLY A 79 -6.51 -1.56 12.00
N TRP A 80 -7.52 -1.08 12.74
CA TRP A 80 -8.88 -0.95 12.23
C TRP A 80 -9.03 0.22 11.26
N VAL A 81 -8.43 1.37 11.56
CA VAL A 81 -8.48 2.59 10.72
C VAL A 81 -7.69 2.42 9.41
N TYR A 82 -6.63 1.63 9.44
CA TYR A 82 -5.85 1.22 8.27
C TYR A 82 -6.72 0.56 7.18
N ARG A 83 -7.91 0.05 7.51
CA ARG A 83 -8.82 -0.62 6.58
C ARG A 83 -9.50 0.31 5.58
N THR A 84 -9.60 1.61 5.85
CA THR A 84 -10.07 2.60 4.86
C THR A 84 -9.02 3.63 4.51
N PHE A 85 -7.89 3.66 5.22
CA PHE A 85 -6.85 4.67 5.04
C PHE A 85 -5.52 4.06 4.58
N ALA A 86 -5.34 4.00 3.26
CA ALA A 86 -4.14 3.43 2.64
C ALA A 86 -2.83 4.16 2.98
N ASP A 87 -2.83 5.49 3.16
CA ASP A 87 -1.61 6.22 3.51
C ASP A 87 -1.02 5.81 4.88
N LEU A 88 -1.82 5.18 5.76
CA LEU A 88 -1.33 4.67 7.04
C LEU A 88 -0.65 3.30 6.94
N ALA A 89 -0.69 2.64 5.77
CA ALA A 89 -0.16 1.29 5.57
C ALA A 89 1.30 1.16 6.01
N PHE A 90 2.13 2.11 5.60
CA PHE A 90 3.55 2.15 5.96
C PHE A 90 3.73 2.30 7.48
N VAL A 91 3.12 3.34 8.05
CA VAL A 91 3.26 3.72 9.45
C VAL A 91 2.76 2.61 10.37
N PHE A 92 1.58 2.07 10.10
CA PHE A 92 1.02 0.95 10.84
C PHE A 92 1.95 -0.27 10.81
N ASN A 93 2.46 -0.65 9.63
CA ASN A 93 3.32 -1.82 9.53
C ASN A 93 4.66 -1.62 10.27
N GLU A 94 5.22 -0.41 10.24
CA GLU A 94 6.46 -0.11 10.96
C GLU A 94 6.24 -0.13 12.48
N LEU A 95 5.21 0.56 12.98
CA LEU A 95 4.92 0.65 14.40
C LEU A 95 4.47 -0.68 15.01
N SER A 96 3.84 -1.56 14.23
CA SER A 96 3.41 -2.89 14.68
C SER A 96 4.55 -3.76 15.24
N ARG A 97 5.80 -3.48 14.84
CA ARG A 97 7.01 -4.16 15.35
C ARG A 97 7.23 -3.90 16.84
N TYR A 98 6.79 -2.73 17.31
CA TYR A 98 7.04 -2.24 18.65
C TYR A 98 5.84 -2.47 19.57
N SER A 99 4.77 -3.12 19.10
CA SER A 99 3.56 -3.36 19.92
C SER A 99 3.84 -4.11 21.22
N SER A 100 4.81 -5.03 21.22
CA SER A 100 5.21 -5.80 22.42
C SER A 100 6.41 -5.21 23.16
N ARG A 101 7.11 -4.24 22.55
CA ARG A 101 8.30 -3.59 23.10
C ARG A 101 8.30 -2.09 22.71
N PRO A 102 7.29 -1.32 23.17
CA PRO A 102 7.22 0.09 22.85
C PRO A 102 8.29 0.88 23.58
N THR A 103 8.59 2.04 23.02
CA THR A 103 9.34 3.11 23.67
C THR A 103 8.47 4.37 23.62
N GLY A 104 8.74 5.35 24.47
CA GLY A 104 7.99 6.62 24.47
C GLY A 104 7.91 7.25 23.07
N SER A 105 9.02 7.25 22.32
CA SER A 105 9.08 7.78 20.94
C SER A 105 8.12 7.04 19.99
N LYS A 106 8.07 5.70 20.05
CA LYS A 106 7.18 4.89 19.20
C LYS A 106 5.71 5.05 19.57
N LEU A 107 5.39 5.20 20.85
CA LEU A 107 4.03 5.47 21.29
C LEU A 107 3.57 6.86 20.79
N VAL A 108 4.42 7.88 20.92
CA VAL A 108 4.13 9.22 20.38
C VAL A 108 3.91 9.16 18.87
N ALA A 109 4.74 8.42 18.14
CA ALA A 109 4.57 8.21 16.70
C ALA A 109 3.22 7.55 16.36
N ALA A 110 2.79 6.55 17.14
CA ALA A 110 1.49 5.90 16.96
C ALA A 110 0.32 6.87 17.25
N LEU A 111 0.42 7.68 18.29
CA LEU A 111 -0.59 8.68 18.62
C LEU A 111 -0.67 9.78 17.54
N LEU A 112 0.46 10.27 17.04
CA LEU A 112 0.50 11.22 15.92
C LEU A 112 -0.09 10.63 14.63
N ALA A 113 0.12 9.35 14.37
CA ALA A 113 -0.51 8.66 13.24
C ALA A 113 -2.04 8.62 13.37
N LEU A 114 -2.54 8.42 14.59
CA LEU A 114 -3.97 8.40 14.88
C LEU A 114 -4.59 9.81 14.79
N ILE A 115 -3.89 10.83 15.28
CA ILE A 115 -4.30 12.24 15.12
C ILE A 115 -4.40 12.60 13.64
N ARG A 116 -3.38 12.24 12.85
CA ARG A 116 -3.42 12.45 11.39
C ARG A 116 -4.61 11.74 10.75
N ALA A 117 -4.97 10.55 11.24
CA ALA A 117 -6.14 9.83 10.76
C ALA A 117 -7.43 10.61 11.05
N HIS A 118 -7.56 11.12 12.27
CA HIS A 118 -8.68 11.94 12.71
C HIS A 118 -8.79 13.27 11.94
N GLU A 119 -7.66 13.94 11.68
CA GLU A 119 -7.62 15.23 10.97
C GLU A 119 -7.91 15.09 9.48
N LYS A 120 -7.32 14.09 8.82
CA LYS A 120 -7.50 13.91 7.37
C LYS A 120 -8.86 13.31 7.01
N ASN A 121 -9.41 12.46 7.90
CA ASN A 121 -10.72 11.83 7.74
C ASN A 121 -10.96 11.28 6.32
N ASP A 122 -10.03 10.44 5.86
CA ASP A 122 -10.06 9.93 4.49
C ASP A 122 -11.12 8.83 4.32
N SER A 123 -11.71 8.76 3.14
CA SER A 123 -12.72 7.76 2.79
C SER A 123 -12.36 7.01 1.51
N LEU A 124 -12.70 5.73 1.46
CA LEU A 124 -12.61 4.97 0.22
C LEU A 124 -13.81 5.31 -0.64
N ARG A 125 -13.55 5.73 -1.88
CA ARG A 125 -14.60 6.01 -2.85
C ARG A 125 -14.58 4.97 -3.93
N PHE A 126 -15.70 4.32 -4.16
CA PHE A 126 -15.91 3.35 -5.23
C PHE A 126 -16.94 3.89 -6.20
N GLU A 127 -16.53 4.13 -7.43
CA GLU A 127 -17.39 4.63 -8.51
C GLU A 127 -17.67 3.52 -9.51
N GLY A 128 -18.80 3.61 -10.22
CA GLY A 128 -19.15 2.65 -11.28
C GLY A 128 -18.01 2.38 -12.28
N VAL A 129 -17.84 1.11 -12.65
CA VAL A 129 -16.90 0.64 -13.67
C VAL A 129 -17.69 -0.18 -14.70
N ILE A 130 -17.62 0.19 -15.97
CA ILE A 130 -18.41 -0.44 -17.05
C ILE A 130 -17.62 -1.58 -17.70
N ASP A 131 -16.34 -1.33 -17.99
CA ASP A 131 -15.43 -2.28 -18.62
C ASP A 131 -14.11 -2.35 -17.85
N PRO A 132 -14.01 -3.23 -16.84
CA PRO A 132 -12.98 -3.13 -15.83
C PRO A 132 -11.60 -3.61 -16.31
N LYS A 133 -10.57 -3.01 -15.73
CA LYS A 133 -9.21 -3.54 -15.62
C LYS A 133 -8.70 -3.37 -14.20
N LEU A 134 -7.76 -4.23 -13.84
CA LEU A 134 -6.98 -4.09 -12.61
C LEU A 134 -5.70 -3.32 -12.93
N ALA A 135 -5.50 -2.17 -12.30
CA ALA A 135 -4.27 -1.39 -12.36
C ALA A 135 -3.49 -1.57 -11.05
N LEU A 136 -2.35 -2.25 -11.11
CA LEU A 136 -1.51 -2.57 -9.96
C LEU A 136 -0.25 -1.71 -9.97
N PHE A 137 -0.10 -0.83 -9.00
CA PHE A 137 1.09 -0.02 -8.78
C PHE A 137 1.95 -0.71 -7.75
N VAL A 138 3.22 -0.90 -8.05
CA VAL A 138 4.19 -1.57 -7.19
C VAL A 138 5.37 -0.64 -6.97
N ASP A 139 5.84 -0.57 -5.73
CA ASP A 139 7.03 0.20 -5.37
C ASP A 139 7.79 -0.45 -4.22
N ALA A 140 9.07 -0.11 -4.13
CA ALA A 140 9.90 -0.49 -3.01
C ALA A 140 10.86 0.62 -2.57
N ALA A 141 11.22 0.56 -1.31
CA ALA A 141 12.24 1.38 -0.69
C ALA A 141 13.32 0.43 -0.17
N TYR A 142 14.55 0.88 -0.23
CA TYR A 142 15.70 0.09 0.19
C TYR A 142 16.63 0.94 1.04
N SER A 143 17.01 0.40 2.19
CA SER A 143 18.04 0.97 3.06
C SER A 143 19.35 0.24 2.82
N LEU A 144 20.34 0.96 2.29
CA LEU A 144 21.69 0.42 2.06
C LEU A 144 22.38 0.04 3.37
N SER A 145 22.31 0.92 4.38
CA SER A 145 22.92 0.70 5.70
C SER A 145 22.37 -0.55 6.40
N ARG A 146 21.08 -0.86 6.22
CA ARG A 146 20.44 -2.05 6.80
C ARG A 146 20.44 -3.25 5.88
N CYS A 147 20.74 -3.08 4.60
CA CYS A 147 20.54 -4.09 3.55
C CYS A 147 19.09 -4.64 3.57
N GLU A 148 18.13 -3.75 3.76
CA GLU A 148 16.72 -4.10 3.96
C GLU A 148 15.82 -3.38 2.99
N GLY A 149 14.87 -4.13 2.42
CA GLY A 149 13.84 -3.59 1.57
C GLY A 149 12.49 -3.53 2.27
N ARG A 150 11.67 -2.61 1.81
CA ARG A 150 10.24 -2.58 2.06
C ARG A 150 9.55 -2.50 0.70
N GLY A 151 8.57 -3.36 0.49
CA GLY A 151 7.79 -3.38 -0.73
C GLY A 151 6.33 -3.08 -0.43
N GLY A 152 5.62 -2.57 -1.42
CA GLY A 152 4.20 -2.42 -1.33
C GLY A 152 3.53 -2.29 -2.69
N PHE A 153 2.21 -2.25 -2.66
CA PHE A 153 1.41 -2.03 -3.84
C PHE A 153 0.07 -1.37 -3.51
N GLU A 154 -0.53 -0.80 -4.54
CA GLU A 154 -1.92 -0.36 -4.59
C GLU A 154 -2.57 -0.94 -5.85
N ALA A 155 -3.79 -1.43 -5.72
CA ALA A 155 -4.55 -2.07 -6.78
C ALA A 155 -5.88 -1.37 -6.96
N TYR A 156 -6.07 -0.80 -8.14
CA TYR A 156 -7.26 -0.05 -8.53
C TYR A 156 -8.10 -0.83 -9.53
N LEU A 157 -9.42 -0.77 -9.38
CA LEU A 157 -10.38 -1.32 -10.33
C LEU A 157 -10.98 -0.18 -11.17
N VAL A 158 -10.54 -0.02 -12.40
CA VAL A 158 -10.83 1.16 -13.23
C VAL A 158 -11.31 0.75 -14.61
N ASP A 159 -11.88 1.68 -15.39
CA ASP A 159 -12.28 1.36 -16.76
C ASP A 159 -11.05 1.16 -17.66
N LYS A 160 -11.13 0.22 -18.62
CA LYS A 160 -10.06 -0.07 -19.58
C LYS A 160 -9.60 1.15 -20.38
N LYS A 161 -10.51 2.09 -20.63
CA LYS A 161 -10.25 3.34 -21.37
C LYS A 161 -9.36 4.32 -20.61
N GLU A 162 -9.31 4.23 -19.28
CA GLU A 162 -8.52 5.13 -18.45
C GLU A 162 -7.03 4.92 -18.71
N LYS A 163 -6.27 6.00 -18.86
CA LYS A 163 -4.81 5.96 -19.01
C LYS A 163 -4.15 6.40 -17.72
N ILE A 164 -2.91 5.98 -17.49
CA ILE A 164 -2.19 6.28 -16.25
C ILE A 164 -2.14 7.78 -15.94
N GLU A 165 -1.97 8.65 -16.96
CA GLU A 165 -1.75 10.09 -16.75
C GLU A 165 -2.97 10.82 -16.17
N GLY A 166 -4.16 10.20 -16.25
CA GLY A 166 -5.42 10.75 -15.73
C GLY A 166 -6.31 9.68 -15.12
N MET A 167 -5.72 8.57 -14.67
CA MET A 167 -6.46 7.48 -14.05
C MET A 167 -7.05 7.98 -12.74
N ARG A 168 -8.34 7.69 -12.50
CA ARG A 168 -8.94 8.05 -11.22
C ARG A 168 -8.26 7.32 -10.08
N ARG A 169 -8.21 7.99 -8.92
CA ARG A 169 -7.68 7.42 -7.66
C ARG A 169 -8.80 6.91 -6.75
N THR A 170 -10.04 6.91 -7.25
CA THR A 170 -11.14 6.17 -6.68
C THR A 170 -11.01 4.70 -7.09
N ASN A 171 -11.80 3.81 -6.47
CA ASN A 171 -11.76 2.36 -6.66
C ASN A 171 -10.46 1.67 -6.22
N LEU A 172 -9.82 2.18 -5.16
CA LEU A 172 -8.73 1.47 -4.51
C LEU A 172 -9.27 0.19 -3.85
N ALA A 173 -9.01 -0.96 -4.47
CA ALA A 173 -9.58 -2.24 -4.06
C ALA A 173 -8.67 -3.01 -3.08
N ALA A 174 -7.36 -2.82 -3.18
CA ALA A 174 -6.39 -3.43 -2.27
C ALA A 174 -5.10 -2.64 -2.20
N TRP A 175 -4.46 -2.65 -1.04
CA TRP A 175 -3.14 -2.05 -0.83
C TRP A 175 -2.38 -2.82 0.23
N LYS A 176 -1.05 -2.69 0.22
CA LYS A 176 -0.20 -3.31 1.22
C LYS A 176 1.14 -2.59 1.29
N SER A 177 1.67 -2.49 2.50
CA SER A 177 3.06 -2.15 2.75
C SER A 177 3.67 -3.20 3.68
N LYS A 178 4.84 -3.72 3.34
CA LYS A 178 5.45 -4.82 4.09
C LYS A 178 6.98 -4.82 3.95
N ARG A 179 7.65 -5.06 5.08
CA ARG A 179 9.10 -5.31 5.08
C ARG A 179 9.43 -6.62 4.36
N ILE A 180 10.48 -6.57 3.56
CA ILE A 180 11.02 -7.74 2.88
C ILE A 180 11.88 -8.50 3.89
N LYS A 181 11.49 -9.75 4.18
CA LYS A 181 12.08 -10.57 5.26
C LYS A 181 13.54 -10.97 5.01
N ARG A 182 14.01 -10.88 3.76
CA ARG A 182 15.38 -11.24 3.37
C ARG A 182 16.24 -9.99 3.29
N LYS A 183 17.54 -10.14 3.59
CA LYS A 183 18.52 -9.11 3.26
C LYS A 183 18.68 -9.01 1.74
N LEU A 184 18.82 -7.80 1.26
CA LEU A 184 18.95 -7.47 -0.15
C LEU A 184 20.22 -6.66 -0.35
N ILE A 185 20.83 -6.76 -1.53
CA ILE A 185 22.03 -5.98 -1.87
C ILE A 185 21.73 -4.78 -2.77
N SER A 186 20.48 -4.64 -3.25
CA SER A 186 20.11 -3.55 -4.15
C SER A 186 18.63 -3.17 -4.03
N SER A 187 18.33 -1.93 -4.42
CA SER A 187 16.96 -1.43 -4.58
C SER A 187 16.18 -2.22 -5.62
N ILE A 188 16.81 -2.63 -6.73
CA ILE A 188 16.18 -3.43 -7.79
C ILE A 188 15.64 -4.76 -7.23
N SER A 189 16.39 -5.38 -6.32
CA SER A 189 15.95 -6.60 -5.65
C SER A 189 14.75 -6.37 -4.74
N ALA A 190 14.64 -5.18 -4.14
CA ALA A 190 13.50 -4.78 -3.34
C ALA A 190 12.25 -4.59 -4.22
N GLU A 191 12.42 -3.90 -5.35
CA GLU A 191 11.37 -3.71 -6.37
C GLU A 191 10.85 -5.04 -6.89
N LEU A 192 11.75 -5.98 -7.22
CA LEU A 192 11.36 -7.32 -7.65
C LEU A 192 10.56 -8.06 -6.58
N CYS A 193 10.96 -7.95 -5.31
CA CYS A 193 10.22 -8.58 -4.21
C CYS A 193 8.83 -7.96 -4.04
N ALA A 194 8.69 -6.64 -4.19
CA ALA A 194 7.39 -5.97 -4.18
C ALA A 194 6.51 -6.45 -5.35
N LEU A 195 7.10 -6.59 -6.55
CA LEU A 195 6.42 -7.07 -7.74
C LEU A 195 5.94 -8.51 -7.59
N VAL A 196 6.75 -9.39 -7.01
CA VAL A 196 6.35 -10.77 -6.69
C VAL A 196 5.13 -10.78 -5.77
N ASP A 197 5.12 -9.96 -4.71
CA ASP A 197 4.01 -9.90 -3.74
C ASP A 197 2.72 -9.33 -4.38
N GLY A 198 2.84 -8.37 -5.30
CA GLY A 198 1.72 -7.81 -6.05
C GLY A 198 1.15 -8.78 -7.10
N VAL A 199 2.00 -9.40 -7.91
CA VAL A 199 1.62 -10.36 -8.95
C VAL A 199 0.88 -11.56 -8.34
N LYS A 200 1.38 -12.11 -7.24
CA LYS A 200 0.74 -13.23 -6.52
C LYS A 200 -0.71 -12.93 -6.15
N GLN A 201 -0.96 -11.74 -5.62
CA GLN A 201 -2.31 -11.37 -5.17
C GLN A 201 -3.22 -10.97 -6.32
N SER A 202 -2.66 -10.47 -7.43
CA SER A 202 -3.43 -10.08 -8.60
C SER A 202 -4.32 -11.19 -9.17
N PHE A 203 -3.92 -12.47 -9.06
CA PHE A 203 -4.75 -13.59 -9.48
C PHE A 203 -6.07 -13.69 -8.71
N GLN A 204 -6.05 -13.43 -7.41
CA GLN A 204 -7.25 -13.50 -6.58
C GLN A 204 -8.21 -12.36 -6.94
N TRP A 205 -7.71 -11.13 -7.05
CA TRP A 205 -8.54 -9.98 -7.43
C TRP A 205 -9.03 -10.09 -8.88
N LYS A 206 -8.21 -10.61 -9.78
CA LYS A 206 -8.60 -10.92 -11.14
C LYS A 206 -9.80 -11.86 -11.16
N ARG A 207 -9.72 -13.00 -10.48
CA ARG A 207 -10.83 -13.97 -10.40
C ARG A 207 -12.10 -13.36 -9.82
N LEU A 208 -11.97 -12.58 -8.75
CA LEU A 208 -13.12 -11.90 -8.13
C LEU A 208 -13.79 -10.93 -9.11
N ALA A 209 -13.02 -10.06 -9.76
CA ALA A 209 -13.56 -9.09 -10.71
C ALA A 209 -14.08 -9.76 -11.99
N GLU A 210 -13.47 -10.85 -12.47
CA GLU A 210 -14.01 -11.64 -13.58
C GLU A 210 -15.37 -12.25 -13.24
N ALA A 211 -15.56 -12.70 -11.99
CA ALA A 211 -16.85 -13.19 -11.50
C ALA A 211 -17.90 -12.06 -11.37
N LEU A 212 -17.49 -10.88 -10.89
CA LEU A 212 -18.40 -9.73 -10.74
C LEU A 212 -18.87 -9.15 -12.08
N TRP A 213 -17.99 -9.07 -13.09
CA TRP A 213 -18.33 -8.53 -14.42
C TRP A 213 -18.68 -9.59 -15.46
N MET A 214 -18.56 -10.87 -15.13
CA MET A 214 -18.77 -12.00 -16.05
C MET A 214 -17.97 -11.86 -17.35
N LYS A 215 -16.76 -11.30 -17.27
CA LYS A 215 -15.90 -10.95 -18.41
C LYS A 215 -14.43 -11.16 -18.05
N PRO A 216 -13.58 -11.52 -19.02
CA PRO A 216 -12.14 -11.57 -18.81
C PRO A 216 -11.58 -10.20 -18.40
N LEU A 217 -10.79 -10.19 -17.32
CA LEU A 217 -10.21 -8.97 -16.77
C LEU A 217 -8.78 -8.79 -17.26
N LYS A 218 -8.49 -7.58 -17.75
CA LYS A 218 -7.12 -7.17 -18.06
C LYS A 218 -6.42 -6.73 -16.78
N VAL A 219 -5.19 -7.18 -16.58
CA VAL A 219 -4.31 -6.70 -15.50
C VAL A 219 -3.19 -5.87 -16.12
N GLU A 220 -3.02 -4.65 -15.63
CA GLU A 220 -1.92 -3.74 -15.95
C GLU A 220 -1.10 -3.52 -14.68
N ILE A 221 0.22 -3.57 -14.82
CA ILE A 221 1.15 -3.43 -13.69
C ILE A 221 2.07 -2.26 -13.99
N TYR A 222 2.31 -1.44 -12.98
CA TYR A 222 3.04 -0.19 -13.04
C TYR A 222 4.15 -0.20 -12.01
N THR A 223 5.35 0.19 -12.44
CA THR A 223 6.55 0.38 -11.62
C THR A 223 7.32 1.55 -12.22
N ASP A 224 8.01 2.33 -11.39
CA ASP A 224 8.89 3.41 -11.82
C ASP A 224 10.35 2.95 -11.97
N SER A 225 10.64 1.65 -11.77
CA SER A 225 11.99 1.10 -11.85
C SER A 225 12.35 0.61 -13.25
N ALA A 226 12.94 1.50 -14.06
CA ALA A 226 13.52 1.12 -15.36
C ALA A 226 14.55 -0.03 -15.27
N PRO A 227 15.46 -0.08 -14.26
CA PRO A 227 16.41 -1.19 -14.14
C PRO A 227 15.75 -2.54 -13.84
N LEU A 228 14.62 -2.56 -13.12
CA LEU A 228 13.84 -3.79 -12.93
C LEU A 228 13.29 -4.28 -14.27
N MET A 229 12.79 -3.37 -15.09
CA MET A 229 12.26 -3.71 -16.41
C MET A 229 13.32 -4.37 -17.30
N GLU A 230 14.53 -3.81 -17.36
CA GLU A 230 15.65 -4.42 -18.09
C GLU A 230 15.99 -5.84 -17.59
N GLN A 231 15.94 -6.08 -16.27
CA GLN A 231 16.18 -7.40 -15.69
C GLN A 231 15.04 -8.39 -15.99
N LEU A 232 13.80 -7.92 -16.04
CA LEU A 232 12.64 -8.74 -16.44
C LEU A 232 12.66 -9.06 -17.94
N GLU A 233 13.24 -8.21 -18.78
CA GLU A 233 13.41 -8.51 -20.20
C GLU A 233 14.53 -9.52 -20.44
N SER A 234 15.67 -9.32 -19.78
CA SER A 234 16.83 -10.20 -19.90
C SER A 234 16.67 -11.56 -19.18
N GLY A 235 15.87 -11.60 -18.11
CA GLY A 235 15.61 -12.83 -17.32
C GLY A 235 16.71 -13.22 -16.34
N TYR A 236 17.69 -12.34 -16.10
CA TYR A 236 18.75 -12.54 -15.12
C TYR A 236 19.13 -11.24 -14.40
N SER A 237 19.55 -11.35 -13.15
CA SER A 237 20.05 -10.24 -12.36
C SER A 237 21.56 -10.09 -12.53
N LYS A 238 22.02 -8.88 -12.89
CA LYS A 238 23.45 -8.58 -13.05
C LYS A 238 24.22 -8.63 -11.71
N ARG A 239 23.58 -8.23 -10.61
CA ARG A 239 24.24 -8.05 -9.30
C ARG A 239 23.90 -9.13 -8.30
N GLU A 240 22.70 -9.72 -8.39
CA GLU A 240 22.23 -10.69 -7.41
C GLU A 240 21.66 -11.95 -8.07
N PRO A 241 22.48 -12.90 -8.55
CA PRO A 241 21.99 -14.11 -9.21
C PRO A 241 21.01 -14.94 -8.36
N ARG A 242 21.05 -14.79 -7.02
CA ARG A 242 20.13 -15.44 -6.09
C ARG A 242 18.66 -15.04 -6.28
N ILE A 243 18.38 -13.90 -6.92
CA ILE A 243 17.01 -13.45 -7.22
C ILE A 243 16.52 -13.84 -8.62
N ASP A 244 17.34 -14.52 -9.44
CA ASP A 244 16.96 -14.95 -10.79
C ASP A 244 15.72 -15.87 -10.79
N GLY A 245 15.59 -16.70 -9.76
CA GLY A 245 14.39 -17.54 -9.58
C GLY A 245 13.11 -16.69 -9.44
N LEU A 246 13.20 -15.52 -8.80
CA LEU A 246 12.08 -14.59 -8.68
C LEU A 246 11.79 -13.87 -10.00
N LEU A 247 12.81 -13.50 -10.77
CA LEU A 247 12.64 -12.91 -12.11
C LEU A 247 11.89 -13.88 -13.03
N LYS A 248 12.34 -15.14 -13.09
CA LYS A 248 11.71 -16.18 -13.91
C LYS A 248 10.28 -16.46 -13.49
N TYR A 249 10.03 -16.50 -12.18
CA TYR A 249 8.68 -16.61 -11.63
C TYR A 249 7.79 -15.47 -12.12
N VAL A 250 8.20 -14.21 -11.93
CA VAL A 250 7.41 -13.05 -12.38
C VAL A 250 7.18 -13.10 -13.89
N GLN A 251 8.19 -13.40 -14.70
CA GLN A 251 8.02 -13.54 -16.15
C GLN A 251 6.97 -14.58 -16.53
N GLN A 252 6.93 -15.72 -15.85
CA GLN A 252 5.93 -16.77 -16.07
C GLN A 252 4.53 -16.28 -15.70
N GLU A 253 4.38 -15.69 -14.51
CA GLU A 253 3.08 -15.23 -14.03
C GLU A 253 2.53 -14.07 -14.87
N LEU A 254 3.38 -13.15 -15.34
CA LEU A 254 2.98 -12.08 -16.25
C LEU A 254 2.40 -12.65 -17.56
N ARG A 255 2.97 -13.74 -18.09
CA ARG A 255 2.40 -14.42 -19.26
C ARG A 255 1.03 -15.02 -18.94
N ALA A 256 0.88 -15.65 -17.78
CA ALA A 256 -0.37 -16.26 -17.34
C ALA A 256 -1.49 -15.23 -17.08
N LEU A 257 -1.15 -14.01 -16.67
CA LEU A 257 -2.11 -12.90 -16.52
C LEU A 257 -2.62 -12.34 -17.86
N ASN A 258 -2.26 -12.95 -18.99
CA ASN A 258 -2.54 -12.47 -20.36
C ASN A 258 -1.99 -11.07 -20.60
N PHE A 259 -0.82 -10.77 -20.03
CA PHE A 259 -0.10 -9.54 -20.34
C PHE A 259 0.34 -9.60 -21.81
N LYS A 260 -0.31 -8.81 -22.68
CA LYS A 260 -0.10 -8.89 -24.13
C LYS A 260 1.29 -8.38 -24.49
N ARG A 261 2.18 -9.32 -24.81
CA ARG A 261 3.44 -9.13 -25.55
C ARG A 261 3.16 -8.51 -26.93
N ARG A 262 3.43 -7.21 -27.10
CA ARG A 262 3.72 -6.62 -28.41
C ARG A 262 4.74 -5.49 -28.24
N GLY A 263 6.02 -5.79 -28.44
CA GLY A 263 7.09 -4.87 -28.85
C GLY A 263 7.38 -3.62 -28.01
N CYS A 264 6.63 -3.38 -26.95
CA CYS A 264 6.76 -2.31 -25.98
C CYS A 264 5.95 -2.80 -24.78
N PHE A 265 6.63 -3.28 -23.75
CA PHE A 265 6.03 -3.52 -22.45
C PHE A 265 5.37 -2.20 -22.02
N ARG A 266 4.04 -2.08 -22.09
CA ARG A 266 3.36 -0.88 -21.59
C ARG A 266 3.25 -0.98 -20.07
N PHE A 267 4.43 -0.98 -19.43
CA PHE A 267 4.65 -0.51 -18.07
C PHE A 267 4.96 0.97 -18.26
N LEU A 268 4.04 1.85 -17.89
CA LEU A 268 4.30 3.28 -17.97
C LEU A 268 5.19 3.64 -16.78
N LEU A 269 6.42 4.06 -17.07
CA LEU A 269 7.26 4.79 -16.13
C LEU A 269 6.48 6.02 -15.68
N VAL A 270 6.17 6.11 -14.39
CA VAL A 270 5.61 7.33 -13.83
C VAL A 270 6.74 8.35 -13.76
N GLY A 271 6.63 9.44 -14.54
CA GLY A 271 7.60 10.54 -14.53
C GLY A 271 7.72 11.15 -13.12
N SER A 272 8.90 11.66 -12.79
CA SER A 272 9.34 12.13 -11.46
C SER A 272 8.62 13.37 -10.88
N GLY A 273 7.37 13.62 -11.23
CA GLY A 273 6.50 14.54 -10.50
C GLY A 273 5.84 13.79 -9.35
N GLN A 274 6.27 14.03 -8.10
CA GLN A 274 5.74 13.45 -6.85
C GLN A 274 4.83 12.22 -7.06
N THR A 275 5.45 11.08 -7.33
CA THR A 275 4.74 9.87 -7.72
C THR A 275 3.97 9.25 -6.54
N ASP A 276 2.74 8.81 -6.81
CA ASP A 276 1.79 8.27 -5.82
C ASP A 276 2.30 7.04 -5.06
N THR A 277 3.25 6.33 -5.65
CA THR A 277 3.98 5.21 -5.06
C THR A 277 4.76 5.59 -3.79
N GLN A 278 5.18 6.86 -3.66
CA GLN A 278 5.87 7.35 -2.45
C GLN A 278 5.01 7.29 -1.17
N ARG A 279 3.68 7.17 -1.29
CA ARG A 279 2.77 7.00 -0.13
C ARG A 279 2.89 5.63 0.50
N ILE A 280 3.19 4.60 -0.30
CA ILE A 280 3.11 3.19 0.10
C ILE A 280 4.33 2.78 0.96
N VAL A 281 5.49 3.38 0.69
CA VAL A 281 6.77 2.88 1.21
C VAL A 281 7.45 3.79 2.23
N GLY A 282 6.89 4.99 2.47
CA GLY A 282 7.48 5.99 3.36
C GLY A 282 8.78 6.57 2.77
N LYS A 283 9.00 7.88 2.91
CA LYS A 283 10.22 8.52 2.41
C LYS A 283 11.46 7.97 3.13
N GLY A 284 12.16 7.05 2.49
CA GLY A 284 13.59 6.83 2.65
C GLY A 284 14.31 7.49 1.47
N GLU A 285 15.29 8.33 1.75
CA GLU A 285 16.08 9.05 0.74
C GLU A 285 16.57 8.09 -0.34
N ARG A 286 16.17 8.34 -1.60
CA ARG A 286 16.86 7.77 -2.76
C ARG A 286 18.22 8.45 -2.81
N GLU A 287 19.21 7.88 -2.14
CA GLU A 287 20.60 8.25 -2.38
C GLU A 287 20.93 7.87 -3.83
N SER A 288 20.85 8.88 -4.71
CA SER A 288 21.41 8.81 -6.04
C SER A 288 22.91 8.66 -5.89
N SER A 289 23.42 7.48 -6.21
CA SER A 289 24.84 7.28 -6.48
C SER A 289 25.21 8.07 -7.74
N THR A 290 25.46 9.36 -7.60
CA THR A 290 26.27 10.12 -8.56
C THR A 290 27.71 9.98 -8.15
N SER A 291 28.38 9.09 -8.87
CA SER A 291 29.82 9.02 -9.04
C SER A 291 30.41 10.40 -9.35
N GLY A 292 31.41 10.78 -8.54
CA GLY A 292 32.43 11.79 -8.80
C GLY A 292 33.66 11.37 -8.03
#